data_AF-A0A1J5I7A1-F1
#
_entry.id   AF-A0A1J5I7A1-F1
#
_cell.length_a   1.000
_cell.length_b   1.000
_cell.length_c   1.000
_cell.angle_alpha   90.00
_cell.angle_beta   90.00
_cell.angle_gamma   90.00
#
_symmetry.space_group_name_H-M   'P 1'
#
loop_
_entity.id
_entity.type
_entity.pdbx_description
1 polymer ?
#
loop_
_entity_poly.entity_id
_entity_poly.type
_entity_poly.pdbx_seq_one_letter_code
_entity_poly.pdbx_strand_id
1 'polypeptide(L)' 'MFKWPSGDQQATGSHEIWYDDQKDRYTTLPNHPGAMPEGTLRAILREAGIDPNDFLNVK' A
#
# COMPACT_ATOMS: atom_id res chain seq x y z
N MET A 1 -0.63 -13.91 3.47
CA MET A 1 -1.47 -14.16 2.28
C MET A 1 -2.61 -13.17 2.36
N PHE A 2 -2.50 -12.05 1.64
CA PHE A 2 -3.44 -10.93 1.72
C PHE A 2 -4.84 -11.41 1.31
N LYS A 3 -5.78 -11.40 2.25
CA LYS A 3 -7.14 -11.91 2.06
C LYS A 3 -8.12 -10.75 2.16
N TRP A 4 -9.01 -10.66 1.17
CA TRP A 4 -9.95 -9.56 1.02
C TRP A 4 -11.24 -9.81 1.82
N PRO A 5 -11.71 -8.88 2.67
CA PRO A 5 -13.07 -8.88 3.17
C PRO A 5 -13.99 -8.30 2.08
N SER A 6 -14.80 -9.17 1.47
CA SER A 6 -15.89 -8.92 0.52
C SER A 6 -16.29 -7.44 0.28
N GLY A 7 -16.07 -6.90 -0.93
CA GLY A 7 -16.83 -5.73 -1.41
C GLY A 7 -16.08 -4.60 -2.12
N ASP A 8 -15.04 -4.02 -1.52
CA ASP A 8 -14.63 -2.64 -1.87
C ASP A 8 -13.33 -2.54 -2.71
N GLN A 9 -13.28 -3.23 -3.85
CA GLN A 9 -12.08 -3.31 -4.70
C GLN A 9 -11.75 -2.03 -5.50
N GLN A 10 -12.53 -0.94 -5.38
CA GLN A 10 -12.33 0.24 -6.21
C GLN A 10 -12.38 1.52 -5.39
N ALA A 11 -11.20 2.08 -5.10
CA ALA A 11 -11.11 3.53 -5.04
C ALA A 11 -11.39 4.05 -6.47
N THR A 12 -12.19 5.10 -6.61
CA THR A 12 -12.55 5.67 -7.90
C THR A 12 -11.28 6.11 -8.65
N GLY A 13 -10.83 5.35 -9.65
CA GLY A 13 -9.68 5.67 -10.49
C GLY A 13 -8.43 4.80 -10.26
N SER A 14 -7.28 5.34 -10.66
CA SER A 14 -5.94 4.72 -10.68
C SER A 14 -5.35 4.43 -9.29
N HIS A 15 -6.14 4.03 -8.30
CA HIS A 15 -5.72 3.82 -6.92
C HIS A 15 -6.29 2.50 -6.41
N GLU A 16 -5.50 1.75 -5.65
CA GLU A 16 -5.84 0.48 -5.03
C GLU A 16 -5.90 0.65 -3.52
N ILE A 17 -6.81 -0.03 -2.84
CA ILE A 17 -6.84 -0.11 -1.36
C ILE A 17 -6.29 -1.47 -0.96
N TRP A 18 -5.31 -1.48 -0.07
CA TRP A 18 -4.65 -2.67 0.43
C TRP A 18 -4.90 -2.81 1.93
N TYR A 19 -5.19 -4.04 2.38
CA TYR A 19 -5.45 -4.36 3.78
C TYR A 19 -4.35 -5.28 4.34
N ASP A 20 -3.79 -4.90 5.48
CA ASP A 20 -2.86 -5.70 6.29
C ASP A 20 -3.65 -6.36 7.43
N ASP A 21 -3.85 -7.69 7.34
CA ASP A 21 -4.58 -8.49 8.33
C ASP A 21 -3.83 -8.68 9.64
N GLN A 22 -2.50 -8.51 9.64
CA GLN A 22 -1.68 -8.63 10.84
C GLN A 22 -1.73 -7.36 11.68
N LYS A 23 -1.84 -6.20 11.03
CA LYS A 23 -1.85 -4.89 11.70
C LYS A 23 -3.24 -4.25 11.77
N ASP A 24 -4.23 -4.85 11.12
CA ASP A 24 -5.59 -4.32 10.95
C ASP A 24 -5.57 -2.88 10.38
N ARG A 25 -4.82 -2.70 9.28
CA ARG A 25 -4.60 -1.39 8.65
C ARG A 25 -4.95 -1.41 7.17
N TYR A 26 -5.37 -0.25 6.68
CA TYR A 26 -5.60 0.00 5.27
C TYR A 26 -4.55 0.99 4.75
N THR A 27 -4.13 0.82 3.50
CA THR A 27 -3.32 1.79 2.78
C THR A 27 -3.84 1.96 1.36
N THR A 28 -3.66 3.14 0.78
CA THR A 28 -4.04 3.41 -0.61
C THR A 28 -2.78 3.51 -1.45
N LEU A 29 -2.66 2.62 -2.44
CA LEU A 29 -1.55 2.55 -3.37
C LEU A 29 -1.93 3.20 -4.70
N PRO A 30 -1.19 4.20 -5.19
CA PRO A 30 -1.39 4.71 -6.53
C PRO A 30 -0.98 3.66 -7.56
N ASN A 31 -1.90 3.33 -8.47
CA ASN A 31 -1.70 2.48 -9.63
C ASN A 31 -1.81 3.33 -10.91
N HIS A 32 -0.78 4.11 -11.21
CA HIS A 32 -0.66 4.86 -12.47
C HIS A 32 0.65 4.49 -13.19
N PRO A 33 0.68 4.53 -14.54
CA PRO A 33 1.90 4.25 -15.29
C PRO A 33 2.95 5.33 -15.05
N GLY A 34 4.10 4.94 -14.50
CA GLY A 34 5.21 5.84 -14.22
C GLY A 34 6.01 5.41 -12.99
N ALA A 35 7.15 6.06 -12.76
CA ALA A 35 7.87 5.91 -11.51
C ALA A 35 7.14 6.67 -10.39
N MET A 36 6.94 6.03 -9.25
CA MET A 36 6.41 6.69 -8.07
C MET A 36 7.49 7.62 -7.48
N PRO A 37 7.17 8.89 -7.15
CA PRO A 37 8.10 9.75 -6.44
C PRO A 37 8.51 9.13 -5.10
N GLU A 38 9.79 9.24 -4.72
CA GLU A 38 10.29 8.69 -3.45
C GLU A 38 9.49 9.19 -2.24
N GLY A 39 9.10 10.48 -2.24
CA GLY A 39 8.28 11.06 -1.18
C GLY A 39 6.91 10.40 -1.04
N THR A 40 6.29 10.03 -2.16
CA THR A 40 5.01 9.30 -2.19
C THR A 40 5.18 7.90 -1.62
N LEU A 41 6.22 7.18 -2.05
CA LEU A 41 6.52 5.85 -1.53
C LEU A 41 6.76 5.88 -0.01
N ARG A 42 7.55 6.84 0.48
CA ARG A 42 7.81 7.00 1.92
C ARG A 42 6.55 7.32 2.72
N ALA A 43 5.63 8.12 2.16
CA ALA A 43 4.36 8.43 2.82
C ALA A 43 3.49 7.17 2.98
N ILE A 44 3.40 6.35 1.94
CA ILE A 44 2.66 5.08 1.95
C ILE A 44 3.25 4.11 2.96
N LEU A 45 4.58 3.93 2.96
CA LEU A 45 5.27 3.07 3.92
C LEU A 45 5.00 3.53 5.37
N ARG A 46 5.03 4.84 5.62
CA ARG A 46 4.72 5.42 6.93
C ARG A 46 3.27 5.11 7.36
N GLU A 47 2.30 5.28 6.47
CA GLU A 47 0.89 4.97 6.76
C GLU A 47 0.67 3.47 7.04
N ALA A 48 1.34 2.62 6.25
CA ALA A 48 1.36 1.18 6.45
C ALA A 48 2.13 0.73 7.72
N GLY A 49 2.87 1.64 8.36
CA GLY A 49 3.71 1.33 9.52
C GLY A 49 4.88 0.40 9.17
N ILE A 50 5.44 0.55 7.97
CA ILE A 50 6.56 -0.24 7.45
C ILE A 50 7.83 0.62 7.47
N ASP A 51 8.91 0.12 8.06
CA ASP A 51 10.20 0.80 7.99
C ASP A 51 10.76 0.72 6.55
N PRO A 52 11.28 1.83 5.98
CA PRO A 52 11.84 1.80 4.64
C PRO A 52 13.01 0.82 4.48
N ASN A 53 13.82 0.57 5.52
CA ASN A 53 14.89 -0.41 5.43
C ASN A 53 14.33 -1.83 5.40
N ASP A 54 13.30 -2.12 6.20
CA ASP A 54 12.62 -3.42 6.15
C ASP A 54 12.03 -3.68 4.76
N PHE A 55 11.43 -2.66 4.14
CA PHE A 55 10.92 -2.73 2.78
C PHE A 55 11.99 -3.03 1.72
N LEU A 56 13.16 -2.39 1.82
CA LEU A 56 14.27 -2.60 0.89
C LEU A 56 15.01 -3.93 1.11
N ASN A 57 14.86 -4.54 2.28
CA ASN A 57 15.49 -5.81 2.62
C ASN A 57 14.64 -7.04 2.28
N VAL A 58 13.44 -6.84 1.69
CA VAL A 58 12.61 -7.96 1.20
C VAL A 58 13.27 -8.55 -0.06
N LYS A 59 13.78 -9.77 0.04
CA LYS A 59 14.28 -10.57 -1.09
C LYS A 59 13.18 -11.44 -1.68
#